data_AF-A0AA36EAU1-F1
#
_entry.id   AF-A0AA36EAU1-F1
#
_cell.length_a   1.000
_cell.length_b   1.000
_cell.length_c   1.000
_cell.angle_alpha   90.00
_cell.angle_beta   90.00
_cell.angle_gamma   90.00
#
_symmetry.space_group_name_H-M   'P 1'
#
loop_
_entity.id
_entity.type
_entity.pdbx_description
1 polymer ?
#
loop_
_entity_poly.entity_id
_entity_poly.type
_entity_poly.pdbx_seq_one_letter_code
_entity_poly.pdbx_strand_id
1 'polypeptide(L)'
;MHPASILRIIRKGKVLPDDAKIAKDTIQTYQECLSLFISFITSEASDNCRKDERRSLTGDDLLEAMETLGFEDYVKPLESYLEKYREIEDELLRSLKDHDESVRKEGSQQQGTD
;
A
#
# COMPACT_ATOMS: atom_id res chain seq x y z
N MET A 1 7.23 9.67 7.73
CA MET A 1 7.38 8.50 8.62
C MET A 1 7.82 8.95 10.02
N HIS A 2 7.26 8.39 11.09
CA HIS A 2 7.62 8.80 12.47
C HIS A 2 9.04 8.32 12.85
N PRO A 3 9.86 9.09 13.59
CA PRO A 3 11.22 8.72 13.98
C PRO A 3 11.32 7.33 14.64
N ALA A 4 10.35 7.02 15.51
CA ALA A 4 10.30 5.72 16.21
C ALA A 4 10.10 4.54 15.25
N SER A 5 9.38 4.72 14.14
CA SER A 5 9.18 3.68 13.13
C SER A 5 10.47 3.38 12.38
N ILE A 6 11.23 4.42 12.02
CA ILE A 6 12.54 4.31 11.35
C ILE A 6 13.52 3.57 12.26
N LEU A 7 13.61 3.99 13.52
CA LEU A 7 14.49 3.35 14.50
C LEU A 7 14.17 1.85 14.65
N ARG A 8 12.87 1.51 14.69
CA ARG A 8 12.42 0.11 14.76
C ARG A 8 12.84 -0.68 13.52
N ILE A 9 12.72 -0.11 12.32
CA ILE A 9 13.12 -0.77 11.06
C ILE A 9 14.63 -1.01 11.04
N ILE A 10 15.43 0.02 11.33
CA ILE A 10 16.90 -0.08 11.34
C ILE A 10 17.37 -1.17 12.32
N ARG A 11 16.81 -1.21 13.54
CA ARG A 11 17.17 -2.24 14.53
C ARG A 11 16.68 -3.63 14.17
N LYS A 12 15.44 -3.78 13.69
CA LYS A 12 14.88 -5.10 13.36
C LYS A 12 15.43 -5.68 12.05
N GLY A 13 15.93 -4.83 11.15
CA GLY A 13 16.50 -5.25 9.88
C GLY A 13 17.81 -6.05 10.00
N LYS A 14 18.37 -6.21 11.21
CA LYS A 14 19.66 -6.88 11.47
C LYS A 14 20.81 -6.34 10.62
N VAL A 15 20.70 -5.08 10.18
CA VAL A 15 21.74 -4.39 9.40
C VAL A 15 22.83 -3.79 10.30
N LEU A 16 22.60 -3.75 11.62
CA LEU A 16 23.53 -3.29 12.64
C LEU A 16 23.65 -4.31 13.78
N PRO A 17 24.79 -4.34 14.50
CA PRO A 17 24.91 -5.02 15.79
C PRO A 17 23.88 -4.55 16.83
N ASP A 18 23.54 -5.42 17.78
CA ASP A 18 22.50 -5.15 18.80
C ASP A 18 22.84 -3.96 19.72
N ASP A 19 24.14 -3.71 19.95
CA ASP A 19 24.67 -2.64 20.79
C ASP A 19 25.00 -1.35 20.01
N ALA A 20 24.75 -1.34 18.70
CA ALA A 20 25.05 -0.21 17.84
C ALA A 20 24.25 1.04 18.26
N LYS A 21 24.98 2.15 18.44
CA LYS A 21 24.39 3.46 18.70
C LYS A 21 24.04 4.13 17.37
N ILE A 22 22.82 4.65 17.28
CA ILE A 22 22.32 5.39 16.11
C ILE A 22 22.28 6.87 16.50
N ALA A 23 22.97 7.71 15.75
CA ALA A 23 22.97 9.15 15.98
C ALA A 23 21.59 9.76 15.67
N LYS A 24 21.23 10.84 16.36
CA LYS A 24 19.97 11.55 16.13
C LYS A 24 19.88 12.05 14.68
N ASP A 25 20.98 12.60 14.17
CA ASP A 25 21.04 13.17 12.82
C ASP A 25 20.84 12.09 11.75
N THR A 26 21.30 10.86 12.00
CA THR A 26 21.02 9.72 11.12
C THR A 26 19.52 9.52 10.93
N ILE A 27 18.74 9.53 12.02
CA ILE A 27 17.28 9.33 11.96
C ILE A 27 16.62 10.46 11.15
N GLN A 28 17.07 11.70 11.35
CA GLN A 28 16.58 12.86 10.60
C GLN A 28 16.89 12.73 9.09
N THR A 29 18.12 12.35 8.74
CA THR A 29 18.49 12.10 7.33
C THR A 29 17.65 10.99 6.73
N TYR A 30 17.43 9.88 7.44
CA TYR A 30 16.52 8.83 6.95
C TYR A 30 15.09 9.34 6.74
N GLN A 31 14.56 10.23 7.59
CA GLN A 31 13.23 10.81 7.37
C GLN A 31 13.15 11.61 6.07
N GLU A 32 14.17 12.43 5.81
CA GLU A 32 14.26 13.23 4.59
C GLU A 32 14.41 12.34 3.36
N CYS A 33 15.35 11.39 3.39
CA CYS A 33 15.57 10.43 2.31
C CYS A 33 14.31 9.59 2.01
N LEU A 34 13.59 9.13 3.03
CA LEU A 34 12.36 8.36 2.83
C LEU A 34 11.22 9.21 2.24
N SER A 35 11.17 10.50 2.59
CA SER A 35 10.21 11.41 1.99
C SER A 35 10.52 11.62 0.52
N LEU A 36 11.80 11.81 0.18
CA LEU A 36 12.27 11.90 -1.20
C LEU A 36 12.01 10.60 -1.96
N PHE A 37 12.26 9.44 -1.35
CA PHE A 37 11.99 8.14 -1.94
C PHE A 37 10.51 7.99 -2.33
N ILE A 38 9.59 8.30 -1.40
CA ILE A 38 8.15 8.25 -1.69
C ILE A 38 7.80 9.19 -2.85
N SER A 39 8.27 10.44 -2.81
CA SER A 39 8.02 11.41 -3.88
C SER A 39 8.60 10.96 -5.22
N PHE A 40 9.80 10.37 -5.22
CA PHE A 40 10.47 9.91 -6.43
C PHE A 40 9.72 8.76 -7.10
N ILE A 41 9.41 7.69 -6.37
CA ILE A 41 8.64 6.57 -6.91
C ILE A 41 7.25 7.02 -7.36
N THR A 42 6.57 7.84 -6.55
CA THR A 42 5.22 8.31 -6.90
C THR A 42 5.24 9.20 -8.15
N SER A 43 6.29 9.99 -8.35
CA SER A 43 6.44 10.81 -9.56
C SER A 43 6.58 9.95 -10.81
N GLU A 44 7.45 8.94 -10.79
CA GLU A 44 7.63 8.02 -11.93
C GLU A 44 6.34 7.26 -12.24
N ALA A 45 5.68 6.71 -11.22
CA ALA A 45 4.41 6.00 -11.37
C ALA A 45 3.30 6.93 -11.93
N SER A 46 3.26 8.18 -11.46
CA SER A 46 2.36 9.22 -11.98
C SER A 46 2.65 9.53 -13.44
N ASP A 47 3.91 9.58 -13.85
CA ASP A 47 4.28 9.81 -15.24
C ASP A 47 3.90 8.62 -16.13
N ASN A 48 4.05 7.38 -15.68
CA ASN A 48 3.57 6.19 -16.40
C ASN A 48 2.05 6.20 -16.54
N CYS A 49 1.31 6.44 -15.46
CA CYS A 49 -0.14 6.59 -15.49
C CYS A 49 -0.60 7.67 -16.49
N ARG A 50 0.10 8.80 -16.55
CA ARG A 50 -0.22 9.90 -17.47
C ARG A 50 0.13 9.60 -18.92
N LYS A 51 1.22 8.86 -19.19
CA LYS A 51 1.58 8.39 -20.53
C LYS A 51 0.47 7.49 -21.10
N ASP A 52 -0.18 6.71 -20.23
CA ASP A 52 -1.31 5.86 -20.59
C ASP A 52 -2.67 6.59 -20.61
N GLU A 53 -2.67 7.93 -20.58
CA GLU A 53 -3.88 8.78 -20.58
C GLU A 53 -4.83 8.52 -19.40
N ARG A 54 -4.35 7.88 -18.33
CA ARG A 54 -5.12 7.61 -17.11
C ARG A 54 -4.98 8.76 -16.12
N ARG A 55 -6.02 8.94 -15.29
CA ARG A 55 -6.06 9.92 -14.19
C ARG A 55 -5.91 9.29 -12.81
N SER A 56 -6.04 7.97 -12.73
CA SER A 56 -6.03 7.23 -11.47
C SER A 56 -4.77 6.38 -11.42
N LEU A 57 -3.92 6.71 -10.46
CA LEU A 57 -2.72 5.92 -10.16
C LEU A 57 -3.13 4.58 -9.54
N THR A 58 -2.53 3.50 -10.03
CA THR A 58 -2.83 2.12 -9.62
C THR A 58 -1.62 1.45 -8.95
N GLY A 59 -1.85 0.28 -8.37
CA GLY A 59 -0.75 -0.56 -7.84
C GLY A 59 0.21 -1.04 -8.93
N ASP A 60 -0.30 -1.29 -10.14
CA ASP A 60 0.52 -1.77 -11.26
C ASP A 60 1.49 -0.67 -11.75
N ASP A 61 1.04 0.60 -11.77
CA ASP A 61 1.91 1.76 -12.05
C ASP A 61 3.09 1.86 -11.06
N LEU A 62 2.84 1.56 -9.78
CA LEU A 62 3.87 1.57 -8.76
C LEU A 62 4.86 0.41 -8.94
N LEU A 63 4.39 -0.78 -9.34
CA LEU A 63 5.26 -1.92 -9.60
C LEU A 63 6.19 -1.64 -10.79
N GLU A 64 5.65 -1.09 -11.89
CA GLU A 64 6.45 -0.70 -13.05
C GLU A 64 7.47 0.40 -12.72
N ALA A 65 7.07 1.39 -11.91
CA ALA A 65 7.98 2.44 -11.44
C ALA A 65 9.12 1.87 -10.57
N MET A 66 8.83 0.92 -9.68
CA MET A 66 9.86 0.26 -8.88
C MET A 66 10.86 -0.49 -9.78
N GLU A 67 10.39 -1.21 -10.79
CA GLU A 67 11.25 -1.91 -11.74
C GLU A 67 12.11 -0.91 -12.54
N THR A 68 11.49 0.11 -13.13
CA THR A 68 12.17 1.13 -13.95
C THR A 68 13.27 1.88 -13.19
N LEU A 69 13.06 2.11 -11.90
CA LEU A 69 13.99 2.86 -11.04
C LEU A 69 15.07 2.00 -10.39
N GLY A 70 15.14 0.71 -10.71
CA GLY A 70 16.18 -0.21 -10.21
C GLY A 70 15.90 -0.76 -8.81
N PHE A 71 14.62 -0.87 -8.43
CA PHE A 71 14.15 -1.48 -7.18
C PHE A 71 13.47 -2.83 -7.45
N GLU A 72 13.98 -3.61 -8.41
CA GLU A 72 13.35 -4.85 -8.90
C GLU A 72 13.18 -5.90 -7.79
N ASP A 73 14.09 -5.93 -6.81
CA ASP A 73 14.02 -6.81 -5.65
C ASP A 73 12.73 -6.62 -4.80
N TYR A 74 12.09 -5.44 -4.92
CA TYR A 74 10.84 -5.13 -4.22
C TYR A 74 9.59 -5.55 -5.00
N VAL A 75 9.69 -5.78 -6.33
CA VAL A 75 8.53 -6.00 -7.20
C VAL A 75 7.77 -7.26 -6.80
N LYS A 76 8.42 -8.42 -6.74
CA LYS A 76 7.77 -9.70 -6.38
C LYS A 76 7.05 -9.67 -5.02
N PRO A 77 7.68 -9.19 -3.93
CA PRO A 77 6.98 -9.05 -2.65
C PRO A 77 5.76 -8.12 -2.70
N LEU A 78 5.86 -7.01 -3.43
CA LEU A 78 4.78 -6.03 -3.56
C LEU A 78 3.64 -6.54 -4.45
N GLU A 79 3.96 -7.29 -5.50
CA GLU A 79 2.98 -7.96 -6.37
C GLU A 79 2.15 -8.96 -5.56
N SER A 80 2.79 -9.84 -4.77
CA SER A 80 2.07 -10.77 -3.89
C SER A 80 1.21 -10.06 -2.85
N TYR A 81 1.64 -8.88 -2.37
CA TYR A 81 0.83 -8.07 -1.47
C TYR A 81 -0.39 -7.48 -2.19
N LEU A 82 -0.21 -6.96 -3.41
CA LEU A 82 -1.28 -6.37 -4.22
C LEU A 82 -2.34 -7.40 -4.59
N GLU A 83 -1.94 -8.62 -4.94
CA GLU A 83 -2.87 -9.74 -5.19
C GLU A 83 -3.75 -10.02 -3.97
N LYS A 84 -3.14 -10.19 -2.78
CA LYS A 84 -3.87 -10.44 -1.53
C LYS A 84 -4.79 -9.28 -1.16
N TYR A 85 -4.36 -8.04 -1.42
CA TYR A 85 -5.19 -6.87 -1.18
C TYR A 85 -6.45 -6.92 -2.05
N ARG A 86 -6.31 -7.25 -3.34
CA ARG A 86 -7.43 -7.41 -4.29
C ARG A 86 -8.39 -8.52 -3.85
N GLU A 87 -7.86 -9.66 -3.39
CA GLU A 87 -8.68 -10.76 -2.86
C GLU A 87 -9.54 -10.33 -1.65
N ILE A 88 -8.94 -9.60 -0.71
CA ILE A 88 -9.64 -9.10 0.49
C ILE A 88 -10.70 -8.07 0.11
N GLU A 89 -10.39 -7.16 -0.82
CA GLU A 89 -11.33 -6.16 -1.31
C GLU A 89 -12.55 -6.82 -1.97
N ASP A 90 -12.32 -7.84 -2.80
CA ASP A 90 -13.37 -8.62 -3.44
C ASP A 90 -14.26 -9.36 -2.41
N GLU A 91 -13.67 -9.96 -1.37
CA GLU A 91 -14.42 -10.64 -0.30
C GLU A 91 -15.29 -9.65 0.49
N LEU A 92 -14.77 -8.47 0.80
CA LEU A 92 -15.52 -7.41 1.47
C LEU A 92 -16.71 -6.96 0.62
N LEU A 93 -16.49 -6.74 -0.69
CA LEU A 93 -17.54 -6.34 -1.61
C LEU A 93 -18.64 -7.42 -1.76
N ARG A 94 -18.27 -8.70 -1.74
CA ARG A 94 -19.25 -9.82 -1.71
C ARG A 94 -20.06 -9.81 -0.43
N SER A 95 -19.41 -9.67 0.72
CA SER A 95 -20.07 -9.64 2.02
C SER A 95 -21.08 -8.48 2.14
N LEU A 96 -20.75 -7.31 1.60
CA LEU A 96 -21.66 -6.15 1.57
C LEU A 96 -22.89 -6.40 0.68
N LYS A 97 -22.71 -7.07 -0.47
CA LYS A 97 -23.81 -7.43 -1.37
C LYS A 97 -24.74 -8.45 -0.73
N ASP A 98 -24.18 -9.48 -0.08
CA ASP A 98 -24.96 -10.50 0.63
C ASP A 98 -25.76 -9.87 1.78
N HIS A 99 -25.20 -8.88 2.47
CA HIS A 99 -25.91 -8.12 3.50
C HIS A 99 -27.06 -7.27 2.93
N ASP A 100 -26.84 -6.53 1.83
CA ASP A 100 -27.89 -5.72 1.19
C ASP A 100 -29.05 -6.58 0.65
N GLU A 101 -28.75 -7.75 0.06
CA GLU A 101 -29.78 -8.70 -0.37
C GLU A 101 -30.59 -9.28 0.79
N SER A 102 -29.94 -9.55 1.92
CA SER A 102 -30.59 -10.07 3.12
C SER A 102 -31.57 -9.03 3.68
N VAL A 103 -31.14 -7.76 3.79
CA VAL A 103 -31.96 -6.64 4.26
C VAL A 103 -33.16 -6.39 3.34
N ARG A 104 -32.97 -6.47 2.02
CA ARG A 104 -34.08 -6.32 1.05
C ARG A 104 -35.12 -7.45 1.14
N LYS A 105 -34.70 -8.69 1.39
CA LYS A 105 -35.60 -9.84 1.54
C LYS A 105 -36.41 -9.77 2.84
N GLU A 106 -35.84 -9.25 3.92
CA GLU A 106 -36.55 -9.05 5.19
C GLU A 106 -37.58 -7.91 5.09
N GLY A 107 -37.21 -6.78 4.48
CA GLY A 107 -38.11 -5.63 4.32
C GLY A 107 -39.33 -5.89 3.42
N SER A 108 -39.24 -6.83 2.49
CA SER A 108 -40.34 -7.20 1.58
C SER A 108 -41.30 -8.25 2.16
N GLN A 109 -40.95 -8.91 3.27
CA GLN A 109 -41.86 -9.83 3.97
C GLN A 109 -42.81 -9.14 4.97
N GLN A 110 -42.52 -7.91 5.39
CA GLN A 110 -43.35 -7.15 6.36
C GLN A 110 -44.43 -6.26 5.74
N GLN A 111 -44.50 -6.15 4.41
CA GLN A 111 -45.48 -5.29 3.72
C GLN A 111 -46.69 -6.05 3.11
N GLY A 112 -46.83 -7.34 3.42
CA GLY A 112 -47.84 -8.23 2.83
C GLY A 112 -48.97 -8.70 3.76
N THR A 113 -49.14 -8.11 4.94
CA THR A 113 -50.22 -8.48 5.87
C THR A 113 -51.02 -7.26 6.31
N ASP A 114 -52.00 -6.86 5.49
CA ASP A 114 -53.26 -6.24 5.91
C ASP A 114 -54.32 -6.48 4.82
#